data_AF-A0AAV4EFX3-F1
#
_entry.id   AF-A0AAV4EFX3-F1
#
_cell.length_a   1.000
_cell.length_b   1.000
_cell.length_c   1.000
_cell.angle_alpha   90.00
_cell.angle_beta   90.00
_cell.angle_gamma   90.00
#
_symmetry.space_group_name_H-M   'P 1'
#
loop_
_entity.id
_entity.type
_entity.pdbx_description
1 polymer ?
#
loop_
_entity_poly.entity_id
_entity_poly.type
_entity_poly.pdbx_seq_one_letter_code
_entity_poly.pdbx_strand_id
1 'polypeptide(L)'
;MNTAQLKLSGNMQKDAKAFNQAMIDAAKVSIPRGYRKNYKPYWTPALEKLHKDLGLLKDKLIQEPSDANTIAYNRAQAIFKREKLRQCRENWQKTTDSLNMDKEAITPYVKHTLHADNFAIWSTAEHATTAKVRVQATVDKVFKWSQDWGLTINLNKTVTTKFSLKTKERDVTLTMNGQPLPTEDTQTFLGITLDKRLTWKPHIQKINQKAIRRSQIMKKLSGTKWGANSKILRQVYQGYIRPVMEYAPPAWSTAATSNLTSLSKTQNQNLRIVLGAIKSTPIKELHKQAEIDTLENRREQNSHPL
;
A
#
# COMPACT_ATOMS: atom_id res chain seq x y z
N MET A 1 13.75 12.20 38.28
CA MET A 1 14.05 10.76 38.32
C MET A 1 14.62 10.44 39.68
N ASN A 2 13.93 9.63 40.48
CA ASN A 2 14.37 9.27 41.83
C ASN A 2 15.36 8.09 41.68
N THR A 3 16.66 8.31 41.86
CA THR A 3 17.68 7.26 41.76
C THR A 3 17.70 6.46 43.05
N ALA A 4 16.97 5.34 43.09
CA ALA A 4 17.05 4.40 44.20
C ALA A 4 18.42 3.70 44.19
N GLN A 5 19.25 3.95 45.21
CA GLN A 5 20.52 3.24 45.39
C GLN A 5 20.26 1.85 45.98
N LEU A 6 20.67 0.80 45.27
CA LEU A 6 20.64 -0.58 45.78
C LEU A 6 21.78 -0.76 46.79
N LYS A 7 21.43 -0.97 48.07
CA LYS A 7 22.40 -1.35 49.11
C LYS A 7 22.71 -2.84 48.99
N LEU A 8 23.99 -3.17 48.75
CA LEU A 8 24.48 -4.54 48.70
C LEU A 8 24.49 -5.15 50.11
N SER A 9 23.98 -6.37 50.23
CA SER A 9 23.86 -7.09 51.49
C SER A 9 25.03 -8.06 51.75
N GLY A 10 25.96 -8.18 50.81
CA GLY A 10 27.12 -9.08 50.90
C GLY A 10 26.80 -10.53 50.54
N ASN A 11 25.52 -10.86 50.31
CA ASN A 11 25.08 -12.14 49.79
C ASN A 11 24.82 -12.02 48.29
N MET A 12 25.72 -12.58 47.49
CA MET A 12 25.72 -12.42 46.03
C MET A 12 24.42 -12.89 45.35
N GLN A 13 23.78 -13.97 45.84
CA GLN A 13 22.50 -14.45 45.30
C GLN A 13 21.35 -13.49 45.62
N LYS A 14 21.33 -12.95 46.85
CA LYS A 14 20.31 -11.98 47.28
C LYS A 14 20.45 -10.67 46.53
N ASP A 15 21.69 -10.21 46.33
CA ASP A 15 22.02 -8.97 45.64
C ASP A 15 21.73 -9.08 44.13
N ALA A 16 22.05 -10.21 43.49
CA ALA A 16 21.68 -10.47 42.10
C ALA A 16 20.16 -10.50 41.89
N LYS A 17 19.42 -11.08 42.84
CA LYS A 17 17.95 -11.12 42.79
C LYS A 17 17.36 -9.71 42.95
N ALA A 18 17.90 -8.90 43.84
CA ALA A 18 17.49 -7.51 44.03
C ALA A 18 17.80 -6.63 42.80
N PHE A 19 18.97 -6.80 42.18
CA PHE A 19 19.35 -6.12 40.96
C PHE A 19 18.43 -6.48 39.78
N ASN A 20 18.17 -7.77 39.57
CA ASN A 20 17.25 -8.22 38.52
C ASN A 20 15.83 -7.68 38.73
N GLN A 21 15.37 -7.63 39.98
CA GLN A 21 14.06 -7.07 40.31
C GLN A 21 14.00 -5.57 40.00
N ALA A 22 15.02 -4.80 40.38
CA ALA A 22 15.12 -3.38 40.08
C ALA A 22 15.16 -3.08 38.57
N MET A 23 15.89 -3.89 37.79
CA MET A 23 15.92 -3.80 36.33
C MET A 23 14.54 -4.08 35.71
N ILE A 24 13.82 -5.10 36.22
CA ILE A 24 12.46 -5.42 35.78
C ILE A 24 11.49 -4.27 36.09
N ASP A 25 11.60 -3.66 37.27
CA ASP A 25 10.70 -2.59 37.69
C ASP A 25 10.99 -1.28 36.96
N ALA A 26 12.26 -0.94 36.72
CA ALA A 26 12.65 0.15 35.83
C ALA A 26 12.13 -0.06 34.40
N ALA A 27 12.29 -1.26 33.85
CA ALA A 27 11.78 -1.61 32.51
C ALA A 27 10.25 -1.55 32.42
N LYS A 28 9.51 -1.87 33.50
CA LYS A 28 8.05 -1.71 33.56
C LYS A 28 7.60 -0.25 33.51
N VAL A 29 8.39 0.67 34.05
CA VAL A 29 8.08 2.11 34.11
C VAL A 29 8.50 2.81 32.81
N SER A 30 9.65 2.44 32.24
CA SER A 30 10.24 3.15 31.10
C SER A 30 9.77 2.66 29.74
N ILE A 31 9.33 1.40 29.61
CA ILE A 31 8.89 0.84 28.32
C ILE A 31 7.37 1.03 28.21
N PRO A 32 6.86 1.80 27.23
CA PRO A 32 5.43 1.90 26.97
C PRO A 32 4.90 0.51 26.63
N ARG A 33 4.16 -0.12 27.54
CA ARG A 33 3.48 -1.39 27.26
C ARG A 33 2.10 -1.08 26.72
N GLY A 34 1.72 -1.73 25.62
CA GLY A 34 0.34 -1.74 25.15
C GLY A 34 -0.62 -2.12 26.29
N TYR A 35 -1.86 -1.65 26.20
CA TYR A 35 -2.89 -1.64 27.25
C TYR A 35 -3.15 -2.97 27.98
N ARG A 36 -2.68 -4.13 27.47
CA ARG A 36 -2.83 -5.45 28.09
C ARG A 36 -1.48 -6.15 28.33
N LYS A 37 -1.01 -6.15 29.58
CA LYS A 37 0.31 -6.68 30.00
C LYS A 37 0.53 -8.19 29.76
N ASN A 38 -0.51 -8.98 29.47
CA ASN A 38 -0.45 -10.45 29.25
C ASN A 38 -1.28 -10.94 28.05
N TYR A 39 -1.49 -10.10 27.04
CA TYR A 39 -2.32 -10.48 25.90
C TYR A 39 -1.58 -11.44 24.96
N LYS A 40 -1.83 -12.75 25.14
CA LYS A 40 -1.47 -13.79 24.17
C LYS A 40 -2.76 -14.44 23.66
N PRO A 41 -3.45 -13.80 22.71
CA PRO A 41 -4.76 -14.29 22.24
C PRO A 41 -4.67 -15.68 21.59
N TYR A 42 -3.48 -16.06 21.11
CA TYR A 42 -3.18 -17.39 20.55
C TYR A 42 -2.81 -18.45 21.60
N TRP A 43 -2.75 -18.12 22.90
CA TRP A 43 -2.28 -19.05 23.93
C TRP A 43 -3.43 -19.89 24.47
N THR A 44 -3.51 -21.14 24.01
CA THR A 44 -4.60 -22.08 24.34
C THR A 44 -4.20 -23.06 25.45
N PRO A 45 -5.15 -23.72 26.13
CA PRO A 45 -4.85 -24.77 27.12
C PRO A 45 -3.98 -25.91 26.55
N ALA A 46 -4.13 -26.24 25.26
CA ALA A 46 -3.30 -27.23 24.59
C ALA A 46 -1.84 -26.77 24.45
N LEU A 47 -1.63 -25.49 24.12
CA LEU A 47 -0.29 -24.90 24.02
C LEU A 47 0.37 -24.78 25.40
N GLU A 48 -0.42 -24.46 26.43
CA GLU A 48 0.03 -24.46 27.83
C GLU A 48 0.49 -25.86 28.27
N LYS A 49 -0.24 -26.91 27.90
CA LYS A 49 0.16 -28.29 28.18
C LYS A 49 1.51 -28.62 27.53
N LEU A 50 1.66 -28.34 26.23
CA LEU A 50 2.92 -28.55 25.51
C LEU A 50 4.09 -27.74 26.12
N HIS A 51 3.80 -26.53 26.63
CA HIS A 51 4.80 -25.71 27.31
C HIS A 51 5.28 -26.35 28.61
N LYS A 52 4.35 -26.89 29.42
CA LYS A 52 4.65 -27.62 30.66
C LYS A 52 5.42 -28.91 30.37
N ASP A 53 4.98 -29.70 29.39
CA ASP A 53 5.65 -30.94 28.99
C ASP A 53 7.10 -30.68 28.54
N LEU A 54 7.31 -29.58 27.80
CA LEU A 54 8.64 -29.13 27.41
C LEU A 54 9.51 -28.70 28.61
N GLY A 55 8.90 -28.10 29.63
CA GLY A 55 9.58 -27.79 30.90
C GLY A 55 10.04 -29.05 31.62
N LEU A 56 9.15 -30.03 31.80
CA LEU A 56 9.47 -31.31 32.43
C LEU A 56 10.59 -32.07 31.70
N LEU A 57 10.55 -32.10 30.36
CA LEU A 57 11.60 -32.72 29.56
C LEU A 57 12.94 -31.97 29.64
N LYS A 58 12.90 -30.64 29.80
CA LYS A 58 14.11 -29.84 30.03
C LYS A 58 14.71 -30.17 31.39
N ASP A 59 13.89 -30.24 32.43
CA ASP A 59 14.35 -30.57 33.79
C ASP A 59 14.95 -31.98 33.83
N LYS A 60 14.30 -32.95 33.14
CA LYS A 60 14.83 -34.31 33.00
C LYS A 60 16.16 -34.36 32.25
N LEU A 61 16.32 -33.57 31.19
CA LEU A 61 17.60 -33.46 30.46
C LEU A 61 18.72 -32.86 31.32
N ILE A 62 18.39 -31.90 32.19
CA ILE A 62 19.34 -31.28 33.12
C ILE A 62 19.76 -32.28 34.21
N GLN A 63 18.83 -33.09 34.71
CA GLN A 63 19.11 -34.12 35.72
C GLN A 63 19.88 -35.31 35.14
N GLU A 64 19.52 -35.75 33.93
CA GLU A 64 20.08 -36.93 33.25
C GLU A 64 20.47 -36.59 31.80
N PRO A 65 21.70 -36.10 31.56
CA PRO A 65 22.17 -35.80 30.22
C PRO A 65 22.38 -37.09 29.41
N SER A 66 21.47 -37.39 28.48
CA SER A 66 21.56 -38.53 27.57
C SER A 66 21.08 -38.18 26.16
N ASP A 67 21.53 -38.94 25.16
CA ASP A 67 21.10 -38.77 23.77
C ASP A 67 19.59 -38.98 23.61
N ALA A 68 19.02 -39.95 24.34
CA ALA A 68 17.59 -40.20 24.35
C ALA A 68 16.79 -39.00 24.90
N ASN A 69 17.24 -38.41 26.03
CA ASN A 69 16.62 -37.23 26.61
C ASN A 69 16.79 -35.99 25.71
N THR A 70 17.94 -35.87 25.03
CA THR A 70 18.21 -34.80 24.06
C THR A 70 17.27 -34.89 22.86
N ILE A 71 17.09 -36.09 22.29
CA ILE A 71 16.14 -36.36 21.20
C ILE A 71 14.70 -36.06 21.63
N ALA A 72 14.31 -36.50 22.83
CA ALA A 72 12.97 -36.26 23.37
C ALA A 72 12.69 -34.76 23.57
N TYR A 73 13.63 -34.02 24.17
CA TYR A 73 13.54 -32.58 24.34
C TYR A 73 13.47 -31.84 23.00
N ASN A 74 14.34 -32.19 22.04
CA ASN A 74 14.34 -31.57 20.71
C ASN A 74 13.05 -31.84 19.93
N ARG A 75 12.49 -33.06 20.02
CA ARG A 75 11.18 -33.40 19.45
C ARG A 75 10.06 -32.56 20.08
N ALA A 76 10.00 -32.50 21.41
CA ALA A 76 9.00 -31.68 22.11
C ALA A 76 9.14 -30.20 21.78
N GLN A 77 10.38 -29.69 21.65
CA GLN A 77 10.66 -28.32 21.25
C GLN A 77 10.18 -28.02 19.83
N ALA A 78 10.39 -28.94 18.88
CA ALA A 78 9.88 -28.82 17.52
C ALA A 78 8.34 -28.81 17.49
N ILE A 79 7.69 -29.70 18.24
CA ILE A 79 6.23 -29.77 18.35
C ILE A 79 5.67 -28.47 18.93
N PHE A 80 6.21 -28.00 20.06
CA PHE A 80 5.79 -26.75 20.69
C PHE A 80 5.97 -25.55 19.75
N LYS A 81 7.12 -25.42 19.08
CA LYS A 81 7.37 -24.34 18.11
C LYS A 81 6.37 -24.37 16.96
N ARG A 82 6.12 -25.54 16.38
CA ARG A 82 5.16 -25.72 15.28
C ARG A 82 3.74 -25.33 15.71
N GLU A 83 3.31 -25.82 16.88
CA GLU A 83 1.96 -25.56 17.40
C GLU A 83 1.77 -24.08 17.75
N LYS A 84 2.76 -23.47 18.41
CA LYS A 84 2.77 -22.03 18.69
C LYS A 84 2.60 -21.21 17.42
N LEU A 85 3.36 -21.53 16.36
CA LEU A 85 3.25 -20.82 15.08
C LEU A 85 1.89 -21.03 14.41
N ARG A 86 1.34 -22.25 14.49
CA ARG A 86 -0.02 -22.54 14.00
C ARG A 86 -1.06 -21.69 14.71
N GLN A 87 -1.08 -21.71 16.05
CA GLN A 87 -2.01 -20.92 16.86
C GLN A 87 -1.85 -19.42 16.64
N CYS A 88 -0.62 -18.91 16.52
CA CYS A 88 -0.38 -17.51 16.17
C CYS A 88 -1.03 -17.14 14.82
N ARG A 89 -0.86 -17.99 13.79
CA ARG A 89 -1.46 -17.76 12.47
C ARG A 89 -2.98 -17.86 12.49
N GLU A 90 -3.54 -18.89 13.11
CA GLU A 90 -4.99 -19.06 13.21
C GLU A 90 -5.64 -17.91 13.98
N ASN A 91 -5.03 -17.49 15.09
CA ASN A 91 -5.53 -16.34 15.84
C ASN A 91 -5.43 -15.04 15.02
N TRP A 92 -4.30 -14.83 14.33
CA TRP A 92 -4.14 -13.68 13.44
C TRP A 92 -5.22 -13.69 12.36
N GLN A 93 -5.42 -14.82 11.69
CA GLN A 93 -6.43 -14.99 10.65
C GLN A 93 -7.84 -14.72 11.19
N LYS A 94 -8.22 -15.28 12.34
CA LYS A 94 -9.50 -14.97 12.99
C LYS A 94 -9.64 -13.49 13.32
N THR A 95 -8.57 -12.86 13.80
CA THR A 95 -8.57 -11.41 14.11
C THR A 95 -8.76 -10.59 12.84
N THR A 96 -8.06 -10.92 11.76
CA THR A 96 -8.20 -10.23 10.46
C THR A 96 -9.53 -10.52 9.78
N ASP A 97 -10.08 -11.72 9.93
CA ASP A 97 -11.40 -12.07 9.41
C ASP A 97 -12.52 -11.34 10.18
N SER A 98 -12.29 -11.06 11.46
CA SER A 98 -13.19 -10.23 12.28
C SER A 98 -13.08 -8.73 11.99
N LEU A 99 -11.96 -8.28 11.40
CA LEU A 99 -11.76 -6.91 10.93
C LEU A 99 -12.58 -6.68 9.66
N ASN A 100 -13.89 -6.51 9.81
CA ASN A 100 -14.80 -6.33 8.68
C ASN A 100 -15.33 -4.90 8.61
N MET A 101 -14.47 -4.00 8.13
CA MET A 101 -14.84 -2.60 7.88
C MET A 101 -16.07 -2.49 6.96
N ASP A 102 -16.20 -3.39 5.98
CA ASP A 102 -17.29 -3.39 5.01
C ASP A 102 -18.66 -3.57 5.66
N LYS A 103 -18.76 -4.45 6.67
CA LYS A 103 -19.99 -4.69 7.42
C LYS A 103 -20.24 -3.66 8.52
N GLU A 104 -19.17 -3.18 9.15
CA GLU A 104 -19.28 -2.38 10.38
C GLU A 104 -19.33 -0.87 10.11
N ALA A 105 -18.59 -0.39 9.10
CA ALA A 105 -18.36 1.03 8.89
C ALA A 105 -19.02 1.61 7.63
N ILE A 106 -19.21 0.82 6.58
CA ILE A 106 -19.75 1.32 5.30
C ILE A 106 -21.27 1.47 5.37
N THR A 107 -21.78 2.67 5.09
CA THR A 107 -23.23 2.92 5.06
C THR A 107 -23.82 2.56 3.70
N PRO A 108 -25.14 2.27 3.62
CA PRO A 108 -25.82 2.11 2.33
C PRO A 108 -25.57 3.29 1.38
N TYR A 109 -25.54 3.01 0.08
CA TYR A 109 -25.30 3.99 -1.00
C TYR A 109 -23.89 4.61 -1.05
N VAL A 110 -22.98 4.17 -0.20
CA VAL A 110 -21.55 4.50 -0.28
C VAL A 110 -20.82 3.30 -0.86
N LYS A 111 -20.02 3.55 -1.90
CA LYS A 111 -19.08 2.59 -2.47
C LYS A 111 -17.71 2.84 -1.89
N HIS A 112 -16.88 1.82 -1.87
CA HIS A 112 -15.53 1.90 -1.33
C HIS A 112 -14.55 1.01 -2.09
N THR A 113 -13.26 1.28 -1.88
CA THR A 113 -12.17 0.40 -2.29
C THR A 113 -11.04 0.52 -1.29
N LEU A 114 -10.38 -0.61 -1.00
CA LEU A 114 -9.26 -0.69 -0.10
C LEU A 114 -8.11 -1.41 -0.83
N HIS A 115 -6.95 -0.77 -0.88
CA HIS A 115 -5.74 -1.35 -1.43
C HIS A 115 -4.55 -1.04 -0.53
N ALA A 116 -4.09 -2.05 0.21
CA ALA A 116 -3.12 -1.90 1.29
C ALA A 116 -3.56 -0.82 2.29
N ASP A 117 -2.80 0.27 2.44
CA ASP A 117 -3.10 1.42 3.29
C ASP A 117 -4.01 2.47 2.62
N ASN A 118 -4.23 2.38 1.30
CA ASN A 118 -5.04 3.34 0.56
C ASN A 118 -6.50 2.94 0.60
N PHE A 119 -7.31 3.76 1.24
CA PHE A 119 -8.75 3.59 1.34
C PHE A 119 -9.47 4.76 0.68
N ALA A 120 -10.49 4.48 -0.12
CA ALA A 120 -11.33 5.50 -0.73
C ALA A 120 -12.81 5.11 -0.60
N ILE A 121 -13.65 6.12 -0.34
CA ILE A 121 -15.11 6.00 -0.26
C ILE A 121 -15.74 7.09 -1.13
N TRP A 122 -16.87 6.78 -1.75
CA TRP A 122 -17.60 7.73 -2.58
C TRP A 122 -19.10 7.42 -2.64
N SER A 123 -19.89 8.46 -2.89
CA SER A 123 -21.32 8.36 -3.15
C SER A 123 -21.67 9.22 -4.35
N THR A 124 -22.58 8.71 -5.18
CA THR A 124 -23.19 9.48 -6.29
C THR A 124 -24.61 9.87 -5.89
N ALA A 125 -24.98 11.13 -6.11
CA ALA A 125 -26.32 11.66 -5.89
C ALA A 125 -26.56 12.87 -6.80
N GLU A 126 -27.82 13.24 -7.02
CA GLU A 126 -28.21 14.41 -7.81
C GLU A 126 -27.73 15.74 -7.19
N HIS A 127 -27.72 15.80 -5.85
CA HIS A 127 -27.29 16.94 -5.07
C HIS A 127 -26.03 16.61 -4.26
N ALA A 128 -25.03 17.49 -4.33
CA ALA A 128 -23.77 17.35 -3.60
C ALA A 128 -23.99 17.28 -2.07
N THR A 129 -25.03 17.93 -1.54
CA THR A 129 -25.43 17.85 -0.14
C THR A 129 -25.87 16.45 0.28
N THR A 130 -26.63 15.74 -0.56
CA THR A 130 -27.05 14.36 -0.30
C THR A 130 -25.86 13.41 -0.31
N ALA A 131 -24.96 13.54 -1.29
CA ALA A 131 -23.72 12.76 -1.34
C ALA A 131 -22.85 13.04 -0.10
N LYS A 132 -22.72 14.31 0.31
CA LYS A 132 -21.99 14.72 1.52
C LYS A 132 -22.55 14.03 2.76
N VAL A 133 -23.86 14.05 2.99
CA VAL A 133 -24.47 13.41 4.18
C VAL A 133 -24.17 11.91 4.23
N ARG A 134 -24.28 11.22 3.10
CA ARG A 134 -23.96 9.78 3.00
C ARG A 134 -22.49 9.49 3.29
N VAL A 135 -21.59 10.23 2.65
CA VAL A 135 -20.14 10.05 2.84
C VAL A 135 -19.72 10.43 4.25
N GLN A 136 -20.23 11.53 4.82
CA GLN A 136 -19.93 11.97 6.19
C GLN A 136 -20.30 10.88 7.21
N ALA A 137 -21.49 10.29 7.10
CA ALA A 137 -21.90 9.20 7.98
C ALA A 137 -20.95 7.98 7.90
N THR A 138 -20.43 7.66 6.71
CA THR A 138 -19.40 6.61 6.56
C THR A 138 -18.05 7.06 7.12
N VAL A 139 -17.63 8.31 6.89
CA VAL A 139 -16.38 8.87 7.44
C VAL A 139 -16.36 8.75 8.96
N ASP A 140 -17.45 9.12 9.64
CA ASP A 140 -17.54 9.09 11.10
C ASP A 140 -17.45 7.65 11.63
N LYS A 141 -18.11 6.70 10.95
CA LYS A 141 -18.03 5.27 11.30
C LYS A 141 -16.65 4.68 11.04
N VAL A 142 -16.02 5.00 9.92
CA VAL A 142 -14.65 4.56 9.58
C VAL A 142 -13.66 5.12 10.60
N PHE A 143 -13.80 6.39 10.98
CA PHE A 143 -12.96 6.99 12.00
C PHE A 143 -13.13 6.26 13.33
N LYS A 144 -14.37 6.03 13.78
CA LYS A 144 -14.63 5.26 15.01
C LYS A 144 -14.03 3.85 14.95
N TRP A 145 -14.30 3.12 13.87
CA TRP A 145 -13.74 1.78 13.64
C TRP A 145 -12.22 1.79 13.69
N SER A 146 -11.56 2.80 13.08
CA SER A 146 -10.10 2.93 13.17
C SER A 146 -9.61 3.06 14.61
N GLN A 147 -10.31 3.82 15.46
CA GLN A 147 -9.96 3.96 16.87
C GLN A 147 -10.16 2.66 17.65
N ASP A 148 -11.29 1.98 17.42
CA ASP A 148 -11.62 0.71 18.07
C ASP A 148 -10.56 -0.37 17.80
N TRP A 149 -9.94 -0.33 16.61
CA TRP A 149 -8.89 -1.25 16.18
C TRP A 149 -7.46 -0.70 16.33
N GLY A 150 -7.29 0.47 16.94
CA GLY A 150 -5.97 1.07 17.18
C GLY A 150 -5.23 1.53 15.93
N LEU A 151 -5.95 1.78 14.83
CA LEU A 151 -5.43 2.32 13.58
C LEU A 151 -5.48 3.85 13.61
N THR A 152 -4.35 4.50 13.29
CA THR A 152 -4.28 5.96 13.19
C THR A 152 -4.39 6.40 11.73
N ILE A 153 -5.44 7.17 11.41
CA ILE A 153 -5.63 7.76 10.07
C ILE A 153 -4.71 8.97 9.90
N ASN A 154 -3.98 9.02 8.78
CA ASN A 154 -3.12 10.15 8.45
C ASN A 154 -3.93 11.29 7.81
N LEU A 155 -4.43 12.22 8.64
CA LEU A 155 -5.24 13.36 8.19
C LEU A 155 -4.57 14.24 7.13
N ASN A 156 -3.23 14.35 7.13
CA ASN A 156 -2.50 15.16 6.14
C ASN A 156 -2.52 14.53 4.74
N LYS A 157 -2.76 13.22 4.63
CA LYS A 157 -2.91 12.50 3.35
C LYS A 157 -4.37 12.28 2.97
N THR A 158 -5.30 12.51 3.90
CA THR A 158 -6.74 12.35 3.66
C THR A 158 -7.29 13.61 3.02
N VAL A 159 -7.67 13.51 1.75
CA VAL A 159 -8.23 14.62 0.98
C VAL A 159 -9.62 14.25 0.46
N THR A 160 -10.37 15.26 0.04
CA THR A 160 -11.69 15.10 -0.55
C THR A 160 -11.72 15.72 -1.93
N THR A 161 -12.50 15.13 -2.84
CA THR A 161 -12.69 15.67 -4.20
C THR A 161 -14.15 15.55 -4.58
N LYS A 162 -14.75 16.67 -4.98
CA LYS A 162 -16.10 16.72 -5.55
C LYS A 162 -15.99 16.56 -7.07
N PHE A 163 -16.57 15.50 -7.61
CA PHE A 163 -16.66 15.30 -9.06
C PHE A 163 -17.99 15.85 -9.59
N SER A 164 -17.94 16.88 -10.45
CA SER A 164 -19.13 17.48 -11.05
C SER A 164 -18.81 18.21 -12.35
N LEU A 165 -19.72 18.11 -13.32
CA LEU A 165 -19.67 18.91 -14.56
C LEU A 165 -20.37 20.28 -14.39
N LYS A 166 -21.15 20.47 -13.33
CA LYS A 166 -21.86 21.74 -13.09
C LYS A 166 -20.87 22.83 -12.66
N THR A 167 -20.99 23.99 -13.28
CA THR A 167 -20.10 25.14 -12.99
C THR A 167 -20.51 25.89 -11.72
N LYS A 168 -21.78 25.80 -11.32
CA LYS A 168 -22.34 26.49 -10.14
C LYS A 168 -23.00 25.47 -9.22
N GLU A 169 -22.22 24.89 -8.32
CA GLU A 169 -22.71 24.07 -7.21
C GLU A 169 -22.07 24.52 -5.90
N ARG A 170 -22.82 24.39 -4.81
CA ARG A 170 -22.29 24.68 -3.47
C ARG A 170 -21.10 23.79 -3.17
N ASP A 171 -20.11 24.36 -2.50
CA ASP A 171 -19.04 23.57 -1.92
C ASP A 171 -19.53 22.83 -0.70
N VAL A 172 -19.03 21.61 -0.56
CA VAL A 172 -19.36 20.71 0.53
C VAL A 172 -18.07 20.26 1.16
N THR A 173 -17.91 20.61 2.43
CA THR A 173 -16.75 20.25 3.24
C THR A 173 -17.10 19.07 4.13
N LEU A 174 -16.35 17.98 4.02
CA LEU A 174 -16.41 16.87 4.97
C LEU A 174 -15.50 17.18 6.16
N THR A 175 -15.86 16.64 7.32
CA THR A 175 -15.05 16.74 8.53
C THR A 175 -14.65 15.35 9.00
N MET A 176 -13.52 15.24 9.68
CA MET A 176 -13.11 14.02 10.38
C MET A 176 -12.63 14.42 11.76
N ASN A 177 -13.23 13.86 12.80
CA ASN A 177 -12.95 14.23 14.19
C ASN A 177 -13.08 15.74 14.46
N GLY A 178 -14.12 16.38 13.89
CA GLY A 178 -14.36 17.82 14.01
C GLY A 178 -13.44 18.72 13.17
N GLN A 179 -12.39 18.17 12.53
CA GLN A 179 -11.48 18.92 11.66
C GLN A 179 -11.95 18.86 10.20
N PRO A 180 -11.97 19.98 9.45
CA PRO A 180 -12.31 19.96 8.03
C PRO A 180 -11.23 19.22 7.23
N LEU A 181 -11.66 18.31 6.35
CA LEU A 181 -10.77 17.66 5.41
C LEU A 181 -10.45 18.60 4.24
N PRO A 182 -9.19 18.68 3.80
CA PRO A 182 -8.82 19.48 2.64
C PRO A 182 -9.52 18.99 1.37
N THR A 183 -9.90 19.93 0.52
CA THR A 183 -10.47 19.64 -0.81
C THR A 183 -9.39 19.83 -1.86
N GLU A 184 -9.15 18.80 -2.66
CA GLU A 184 -8.25 18.85 -3.80
C GLU A 184 -9.01 18.64 -5.11
N ASP A 185 -8.81 19.56 -6.05
CA ASP A 185 -9.39 19.49 -7.39
C ASP A 185 -8.72 18.43 -8.28
N THR A 186 -7.56 17.93 -7.86
CA THR A 186 -6.77 16.93 -8.59
C THR A 186 -6.10 15.98 -7.61
N GLN A 187 -6.66 14.78 -7.45
CA GLN A 187 -6.16 13.79 -6.50
C GLN A 187 -5.50 12.61 -7.23
N THR A 188 -4.41 12.07 -6.67
CA THR A 188 -3.81 10.84 -7.20
C THR A 188 -4.19 9.64 -6.34
N PHE A 189 -4.83 8.65 -6.95
CA PHE A 189 -5.20 7.39 -6.31
C PHE A 189 -4.61 6.22 -7.11
N LEU A 190 -3.82 5.36 -6.46
CA LEU A 190 -3.13 4.22 -7.10
C LEU A 190 -2.40 4.59 -8.40
N GLY A 191 -1.71 5.73 -8.42
CA GLY A 191 -0.96 6.21 -9.59
C GLY A 191 -1.80 6.86 -10.69
N ILE A 192 -3.13 6.81 -10.59
CA ILE A 192 -4.08 7.48 -11.50
C ILE A 192 -4.42 8.85 -10.93
N THR A 193 -4.41 9.88 -11.76
CA THR A 193 -4.70 11.26 -11.32
C THR A 193 -6.08 11.67 -11.80
N LEU A 194 -6.99 11.93 -10.86
CA LEU A 194 -8.39 12.29 -11.09
C LEU A 194 -8.54 13.79 -10.91
N ASP A 195 -8.93 14.51 -11.96
CA ASP A 195 -9.38 15.89 -11.83
C ASP A 195 -10.88 15.97 -11.53
N LYS A 196 -11.34 17.04 -10.89
CA LYS A 196 -12.76 17.23 -10.49
C LYS A 196 -13.79 17.12 -11.61
N ARG A 197 -13.37 17.21 -12.87
CA ARG A 197 -14.23 17.05 -14.06
C ARG A 197 -14.00 15.74 -14.80
N LEU A 198 -13.10 14.89 -14.31
CA LEU A 198 -12.69 13.62 -14.93
C LEU A 198 -12.29 13.80 -16.41
N THR A 199 -11.60 14.91 -16.72
CA THR A 199 -11.09 15.16 -18.07
C THR A 199 -9.85 14.34 -18.40
N TRP A 200 -9.20 13.78 -17.37
CA TRP A 200 -7.94 13.04 -17.41
C TRP A 200 -6.74 13.85 -17.91
N LYS A 201 -6.92 15.15 -18.16
CA LYS A 201 -5.88 16.01 -18.70
C LYS A 201 -4.64 16.06 -17.80
N PRO A 202 -4.75 16.26 -16.48
CA PRO A 202 -3.57 16.26 -15.61
C PRO A 202 -2.86 14.90 -15.58
N HIS A 203 -3.61 13.79 -15.61
CA HIS A 203 -3.04 12.45 -15.68
C HIS A 203 -2.24 12.24 -16.96
N ILE A 204 -2.86 12.52 -18.12
CA ILE A 204 -2.24 12.38 -19.43
C ILE A 204 -0.97 13.23 -19.53
N GLN A 205 -1.02 14.48 -19.04
CA GLN A 205 0.15 15.36 -18.98
C GLN A 205 1.27 14.77 -18.11
N LYS A 206 0.94 14.23 -16.94
CA LYS A 206 1.91 13.61 -16.01
C LYS A 206 2.59 12.39 -16.63
N ILE A 207 1.83 11.47 -17.23
CA ILE A 207 2.42 10.30 -17.90
C ILE A 207 3.22 10.70 -19.14
N ASN A 208 2.76 11.71 -19.90
CA ASN A 208 3.47 12.20 -21.07
C ASN A 208 4.81 12.85 -20.70
N GLN A 209 4.84 13.68 -19.65
CA GLN A 209 6.08 14.27 -19.14
C GLN A 209 7.06 13.20 -18.66
N LYS A 210 6.57 12.17 -17.96
CA LYS A 210 7.40 11.02 -17.55
C LYS A 210 7.94 10.27 -18.77
N ALA A 211 7.13 10.07 -19.81
CA ALA A 211 7.57 9.47 -21.06
C ALA A 211 8.63 10.31 -21.77
N ILE A 212 8.45 11.64 -21.88
CA ILE A 212 9.42 12.57 -22.48
C ILE A 212 10.77 12.51 -21.76
N ARG A 213 10.78 12.48 -20.43
CA ARG A 213 12.03 12.33 -19.66
C ARG A 213 12.73 11.01 -19.99
N ARG A 214 11.97 9.91 -20.11
CA ARG A 214 12.53 8.61 -20.53
C ARG A 214 13.02 8.62 -21.98
N SER A 215 12.33 9.33 -22.87
CA SER A 215 12.75 9.57 -24.26
C SER A 215 14.09 10.31 -24.35
N GLN A 216 14.34 11.28 -23.48
CA GLN A 216 15.62 11.99 -23.44
C GLN A 216 16.79 11.07 -23.09
N ILE A 217 16.56 10.07 -22.22
CA ILE A 217 17.56 9.04 -21.91
C ILE A 217 17.82 8.17 -23.14
N MET A 218 16.76 7.67 -23.78
CA MET A 218 16.89 6.87 -25.01
C MET A 218 17.61 7.64 -26.13
N LYS A 219 17.34 8.94 -26.26
CA LYS A 219 18.01 9.81 -27.24
C LYS A 219 19.52 9.91 -27.00
N LYS A 220 19.98 9.83 -25.76
CA LYS A 220 21.42 9.80 -25.45
C LYS A 220 22.08 8.48 -25.87
N LEU A 221 21.30 7.41 -26.07
CA LEU A 221 21.78 6.11 -26.55
C LEU A 221 21.75 5.99 -28.08
N SER A 222 21.11 6.92 -28.79
CA SER A 222 20.81 6.82 -30.22
C SER A 222 21.80 7.60 -31.12
N GLY A 223 23.08 7.65 -30.76
CA GLY A 223 24.08 8.38 -31.57
C GLY A 223 24.34 7.69 -32.91
N THR A 224 24.78 8.48 -33.91
CA THR A 224 24.95 8.04 -35.30
C THR A 224 26.29 7.34 -35.57
N LYS A 225 27.35 7.73 -34.85
CA LYS A 225 28.69 7.11 -34.92
C LYS A 225 28.95 6.13 -33.78
N TRP A 226 28.30 6.35 -32.64
CA TRP A 226 28.35 5.55 -31.43
C TRP A 226 26.92 5.49 -30.91
N GLY A 227 26.36 4.31 -30.69
CA GLY A 227 24.95 4.21 -30.30
C GLY A 227 24.39 2.81 -30.45
N ALA A 228 23.25 2.59 -29.81
CA ALA A 228 22.50 1.36 -29.94
C ALA A 228 21.82 1.29 -31.31
N ASN A 229 21.76 0.09 -31.91
CA ASN A 229 21.02 -0.11 -33.14
C ASN A 229 19.50 0.03 -32.92
N SER A 230 18.76 0.17 -34.02
CA SER A 230 17.30 0.36 -33.99
C SER A 230 16.57 -0.73 -33.21
N LYS A 231 17.03 -1.99 -33.29
CA LYS A 231 16.45 -3.13 -32.55
C LYS A 231 16.54 -2.93 -31.03
N ILE A 232 17.70 -2.53 -30.51
CA ILE A 232 17.89 -2.26 -29.08
C ILE A 232 17.07 -1.04 -28.66
N LEU A 233 17.10 0.05 -29.43
CA LEU A 233 16.31 1.24 -29.13
C LEU A 233 14.80 0.93 -29.11
N ARG A 234 14.34 0.07 -30.01
CA ARG A 234 12.96 -0.43 -30.03
C ARG A 234 12.62 -1.16 -28.73
N GLN A 235 13.48 -2.05 -28.27
CA GLN A 235 13.30 -2.77 -27.01
C GLN A 235 13.27 -1.81 -25.82
N VAL A 236 14.16 -0.80 -25.79
CA VAL A 236 14.15 0.26 -24.77
C VAL A 236 12.82 1.02 -24.79
N TYR A 237 12.34 1.43 -25.96
CA TYR A 237 11.03 2.08 -26.05
C TYR A 237 9.91 1.17 -25.51
N GLN A 238 9.85 -0.09 -25.95
CA GLN A 238 8.78 -1.04 -25.58
C GLN A 238 8.79 -1.44 -24.11
N GLY A 239 9.98 -1.59 -23.50
CA GLY A 239 10.15 -2.04 -22.12
C GLY A 239 10.27 -0.91 -21.09
N TYR A 240 10.73 0.28 -21.48
CA TYR A 240 10.99 1.39 -20.57
C TYR A 240 10.05 2.57 -20.78
N ILE A 241 9.71 2.96 -22.02
CA ILE A 241 8.92 4.18 -22.27
C ILE A 241 7.44 3.86 -22.35
N ARG A 242 7.06 2.92 -23.23
CA ARG A 242 5.67 2.56 -23.52
C ARG A 242 4.85 2.16 -22.28
N PRO A 243 5.36 1.38 -21.31
CA PRO A 243 4.55 1.00 -20.13
C PRO A 243 4.10 2.19 -19.28
N VAL A 244 4.84 3.31 -19.31
CA VAL A 244 4.40 4.54 -18.63
C VAL A 244 3.24 5.21 -19.36
N MET A 245 3.25 5.17 -20.69
CA MET A 245 2.21 5.76 -21.52
C MET A 245 0.93 4.92 -21.55
N GLU A 246 1.04 3.62 -21.26
CA GLU A 246 -0.05 2.63 -21.25
C GLU A 246 -0.47 2.24 -19.82
N TYR A 247 -0.17 3.04 -18.81
CA TYR A 247 -0.57 2.73 -17.45
C TYR A 247 -2.07 3.00 -17.23
N ALA A 248 -2.81 2.02 -16.73
CA ALA A 248 -4.25 2.08 -16.43
C ALA A 248 -5.16 2.66 -17.55
N PRO A 249 -5.05 2.18 -18.81
CA PRO A 249 -5.78 2.75 -19.93
C PRO A 249 -7.31 2.75 -19.79
N PRO A 250 -7.97 1.74 -19.17
CA PRO A 250 -9.42 1.78 -18.97
C PRO A 250 -9.90 2.98 -18.14
N ALA A 251 -9.05 3.55 -17.29
CA ALA A 251 -9.45 4.71 -16.49
C ALA A 251 -9.61 5.97 -17.36
N TRP A 252 -8.68 6.22 -18.27
CA TRP A 252 -8.60 7.46 -19.05
C TRP A 252 -8.90 7.29 -20.55
N SER A 253 -9.35 6.12 -20.98
CA SER A 253 -9.78 5.87 -22.37
C SER A 253 -10.90 6.79 -22.83
N THR A 254 -11.70 7.30 -21.88
CA THR A 254 -12.79 8.28 -22.11
C THR A 254 -12.30 9.72 -22.28
N ALA A 255 -10.99 9.97 -22.18
CA ALA A 255 -10.43 11.31 -22.35
C ALA A 255 -10.64 11.83 -23.77
N ALA A 256 -10.85 13.15 -23.89
CA ALA A 256 -10.94 13.80 -25.19
C ALA A 256 -9.70 13.53 -26.06
N THR A 257 -9.91 13.28 -27.36
CA THR A 257 -8.84 13.01 -28.34
C THR A 257 -7.77 14.12 -28.36
N SER A 258 -8.17 15.36 -28.09
CA SER A 258 -7.24 16.50 -27.96
C SER A 258 -6.22 16.32 -26.84
N ASN A 259 -6.60 15.72 -25.71
CA ASN A 259 -5.67 15.38 -24.62
C ASN A 259 -4.75 14.22 -25.02
N LEU A 260 -5.31 13.19 -25.68
CA LEU A 260 -4.60 11.98 -26.10
C LEU A 260 -3.54 12.24 -27.19
N THR A 261 -3.78 13.23 -28.05
CA THR A 261 -2.87 13.63 -29.13
C THR A 261 -1.43 13.88 -28.63
N SER A 262 -1.28 14.37 -27.39
CA SER A 262 0.03 14.62 -26.79
C SER A 262 0.87 13.33 -26.62
N LEU A 263 0.23 12.20 -26.31
CA LEU A 263 0.87 10.90 -26.21
C LEU A 263 1.30 10.38 -27.58
N SER A 264 0.42 10.49 -28.59
CA SER A 264 0.74 10.08 -29.96
C SER A 264 1.93 10.87 -30.51
N LYS A 265 2.01 12.18 -30.23
CA LYS A 265 3.18 13.01 -30.59
C LYS A 265 4.48 12.49 -29.95
N THR A 266 4.44 12.16 -28.65
CA THR A 266 5.60 11.61 -27.95
C THR A 266 5.98 10.23 -28.48
N GLN A 267 5.02 9.35 -28.79
CA GLN A 267 5.29 8.07 -29.46
C GLN A 267 5.99 8.30 -30.80
N ASN A 268 5.44 9.16 -31.67
CA ASN A 268 6.02 9.46 -32.97
C ASN A 268 7.44 10.05 -32.87
N GLN A 269 7.71 10.84 -31.84
CA GLN A 269 9.05 11.36 -31.58
C GLN A 269 10.01 10.24 -31.14
N ASN A 270 9.55 9.29 -30.32
CA ASN A 270 10.33 8.12 -29.95
C ASN A 270 10.65 7.22 -31.14
N LEU A 271 9.67 6.96 -32.02
CA LEU A 271 9.90 6.13 -33.21
C LEU A 271 10.91 6.75 -34.17
N ARG A 272 10.91 8.09 -34.31
CA ARG A 272 11.97 8.78 -35.06
C ARG A 272 13.36 8.57 -34.47
N ILE A 273 13.47 8.55 -33.14
CA ILE A 273 14.74 8.25 -32.47
C ILE A 273 15.17 6.80 -32.72
N VAL A 274 14.22 5.86 -32.61
CA VAL A 274 14.47 4.42 -32.84
C VAL A 274 14.97 4.15 -34.26
N LEU A 275 14.37 4.81 -35.26
CA LEU A 275 14.68 4.61 -36.67
C LEU A 275 15.78 5.52 -37.22
N GLY A 276 16.22 6.53 -36.46
CA GLY A 276 17.07 7.61 -37.00
C GLY A 276 16.37 8.44 -38.08
N ALA A 277 15.03 8.47 -38.07
CA ALA A 277 14.23 9.08 -39.13
C ALA A 277 14.14 10.61 -39.01
N ILE A 278 14.04 11.29 -40.15
CA ILE A 278 13.86 12.74 -40.23
C ILE A 278 12.44 13.16 -39.81
N LYS A 279 12.27 14.45 -39.48
CA LYS A 279 10.98 14.97 -39.01
C LYS A 279 9.84 14.80 -40.02
N SER A 280 10.15 14.92 -41.32
CA SER A 280 9.20 14.83 -42.44
C SER A 280 8.75 13.41 -42.78
N THR A 281 9.35 12.36 -42.18
CA THR A 281 8.93 10.98 -42.43
C THR A 281 7.44 10.81 -42.08
N PRO A 282 6.60 10.29 -43.00
CA PRO A 282 5.19 10.07 -42.76
C PRO A 282 4.94 9.18 -41.54
N ILE A 283 3.96 9.53 -40.70
CA ILE A 283 3.66 8.81 -39.45
C ILE A 283 3.32 7.34 -39.70
N LYS A 284 2.50 7.05 -40.72
CA LYS A 284 2.14 5.66 -41.08
C LYS A 284 3.38 4.80 -41.37
N GLU A 285 4.35 5.38 -42.07
CA GLU A 285 5.60 4.69 -42.41
C GLU A 285 6.52 4.51 -41.19
N LEU A 286 6.56 5.47 -40.26
CA LEU A 286 7.28 5.32 -38.99
C LEU A 286 6.80 4.11 -38.19
N HIS A 287 5.49 3.95 -38.06
CA HIS A 287 4.90 2.81 -37.35
C HIS A 287 5.17 1.48 -38.04
N LYS A 288 5.03 1.44 -39.36
CA LYS A 288 5.30 0.26 -40.18
C LYS A 288 6.76 -0.19 -40.06
N GLN A 289 7.71 0.71 -40.28
CA GLN A 289 9.14 0.38 -40.22
C GLN A 289 9.62 0.05 -38.79
N ALA A 290 9.05 0.68 -37.78
CA ALA A 290 9.39 0.37 -36.39
C ALA A 290 8.76 -0.94 -35.89
N GLU A 291 7.78 -1.51 -36.62
CA GLU A 291 6.95 -2.64 -36.17
C GLU A 291 6.29 -2.35 -34.81
N ILE A 292 5.72 -1.14 -34.67
CA ILE A 292 5.08 -0.69 -33.43
C ILE A 292 3.70 -0.12 -33.75
N ASP A 293 2.67 -0.70 -33.14
CA ASP A 293 1.30 -0.18 -33.23
C ASP A 293 1.14 1.20 -32.58
N THR A 294 0.16 1.96 -33.06
CA THR A 294 -0.24 3.22 -32.44
C THR A 294 -0.75 2.96 -31.02
N LEU A 295 -0.53 3.91 -30.12
CA LEU A 295 -1.11 3.84 -28.78
C LEU A 295 -2.65 3.80 -28.81
N GLU A 296 -3.27 4.30 -29.87
CA GLU A 296 -4.71 4.25 -30.07
C GLU A 296 -5.20 2.83 -30.32
N ASN A 297 -4.67 2.14 -31.33
CA ASN A 297 -5.02 0.75 -31.64
C ASN A 297 -4.77 -0.15 -30.43
N ARG A 298 -3.68 0.08 -29.70
CA ARG A 298 -3.34 -0.70 -28.51
C ARG A 298 -4.33 -0.48 -27.36
N ARG A 299 -4.87 0.74 -27.21
CA ARG A 299 -5.92 1.00 -26.22
C ARG A 299 -7.20 0.27 -26.60
N GLU A 300 -7.61 0.30 -27.86
CA GLU A 300 -8.81 -0.40 -28.34
C GLU A 300 -8.69 -1.92 -28.12
N GLN A 301 -7.55 -2.52 -28.47
CA GLN A 301 -7.28 -3.94 -28.22
C GLN A 301 -7.27 -4.30 -26.73
N ASN A 302 -6.73 -3.42 -25.88
CA ASN A 302 -6.69 -3.62 -24.43
C ASN A 302 -8.00 -3.18 -23.72
N SER A 303 -9.00 -2.68 -24.45
CA SER A 303 -10.30 -2.24 -23.89
C SER A 303 -11.36 -3.34 -23.94
N HIS A 304 -11.00 -4.61 -24.20
CA HIS A 304 -11.92 -5.72 -24.02
C HIS A 304 -12.44 -5.75 -22.57
N PRO A 305 -13.75 -5.98 -22.39
CA PRO A 305 -14.43 -5.70 -21.13
C PRO A 305 -13.89 -6.59 -20.00
N LEU A 306 -13.63 -5.95 -18.85
CA LEU A 306 -13.64 -6.60 -17.55
C LEU A 306 -15.07 -6.98 -17.18
#